data_AF-A0A8B6M1Y1-F1
#
_entry.id   AF-A0A8B6M1Y1-F1
#
_cell.length_a   1.000
_cell.length_b   1.000
_cell.length_c   1.000
_cell.angle_alpha   90.00
_cell.angle_beta   90.00
_cell.angle_gamma   90.00
#
_symmetry.space_group_name_H-M   'P 1'
#
loop_
_entity.id
_entity.type
_entity.pdbx_description
1 polymer ?
#
loop_
_entity_poly.entity_id
_entity_poly.type
_entity_poly.pdbx_seq_one_letter_code
_entity_poly.pdbx_strand_id
1 'polypeptide(L)'
;MLKGNGPPKENPEDKWIINPRWFRHLAPPELLPYHGTFDFLYREWLGRELAWQRETGRVFQVQPMQIVASILRGEKLQVPLGDPIPTIEMLIEIHPDGSRIAKVLPRWLQRRVTQDDIKRHERARVRSNEPVPDFLTSNPTLIMEASRFDQAAGTYLGVRNVFVVPAHFLIKPRLGLPIVGPKPYTVYCHTFGDAEDEGAANYFYYGITQRSWQERWAEHARAINTGSRLKFHKVFREEVAGGKVTFIGHDVVHVADSIDELYGWEEDLVAAAWGDPMLLNMIPGGNAGIAYMAKHGMLGRHTTVRPDQRDKLLDEWITKHSRAGLPAPWVAERWQNPEWASSFVCTGVGRLTEQQIRHIRTLGEQGISVEEIRNLANARTLDQVRGVLSGRTYSRVI
;
A
#
# COMPACT_ATOMS: atom_id res chain seq x y z
N MET A 1 35.18 28.63 32.55
CA MET A 1 35.53 27.88 31.32
C MET A 1 34.95 26.48 31.42
N LEU A 2 33.75 26.27 30.86
CA LEU A 2 33.14 24.95 30.73
C LEU A 2 33.77 24.30 29.50
N LYS A 3 34.54 23.22 29.70
CA LYS A 3 35.04 22.40 28.60
C LYS A 3 33.84 21.77 27.91
N GLY A 4 33.62 22.12 26.65
CA GLY A 4 32.58 21.56 25.82
C GLY A 4 32.76 20.05 25.70
N ASN A 5 31.75 19.30 26.12
CA ASN A 5 31.61 17.91 25.73
C ASN A 5 31.35 17.90 24.22
N GLY A 6 32.34 17.47 23.45
CA GLY A 6 32.14 17.15 22.03
C GLY A 6 31.06 16.08 21.87
N PRO A 7 30.51 15.90 20.65
CA PRO A 7 29.53 14.87 20.38
C PRO A 7 30.08 13.51 20.82
N PRO A 8 29.23 12.62 21.37
CA PRO A 8 29.67 11.30 21.82
C PRO A 8 30.35 10.57 20.66
N LYS A 9 31.53 9.99 20.91
CA LYS A 9 32.19 9.11 19.95
C LYS A 9 31.29 7.90 19.70
N GLU A 10 30.71 7.81 18.50
CA GLU A 10 29.97 6.63 18.05
C GLU A 10 30.90 5.42 18.07
N ASN A 11 30.45 4.34 18.70
CA ASN A 11 31.22 3.12 18.84
C ASN A 11 31.07 2.31 17.53
N PRO A 12 32.15 1.96 16.81
CA PRO A 12 32.09 1.19 15.56
C PRO A 12 31.49 -0.23 15.70
N GLU A 13 31.06 -0.62 16.89
CA GLU A 13 30.40 -1.90 17.18
C GLU A 13 28.87 -1.83 17.34
N ASP A 14 28.22 -0.72 17.02
CA ASP A 14 26.77 -0.71 16.81
C ASP A 14 26.45 -1.53 15.55
N LYS A 15 26.42 -2.86 15.70
CA LYS A 15 26.08 -3.77 14.62
C LYS A 15 24.66 -3.47 14.18
N TRP A 16 24.52 -3.04 12.93
CA TRP A 16 23.25 -2.82 12.26
C TRP A 16 22.64 -4.16 11.86
N ILE A 17 21.95 -4.79 12.81
CA ILE A 17 21.37 -6.13 12.67
C ILE A 17 19.88 -6.02 12.38
N ILE A 18 19.38 -6.78 11.42
CA ILE A 18 17.94 -6.98 11.25
C ILE A 18 17.40 -7.72 12.46
N ASN A 19 16.49 -7.12 13.21
CA ASN A 19 15.99 -7.71 14.45
C ASN A 19 15.17 -8.99 14.14
N PRO A 20 15.57 -10.19 14.63
CA PRO A 20 14.89 -11.44 14.28
C PRO A 20 13.42 -11.49 14.71
N ARG A 21 13.05 -10.79 15.79
CA ARG A 21 11.66 -10.75 16.27
C ARG A 21 10.81 -9.84 15.39
N TRP A 22 11.31 -8.68 15.00
CA TRP A 22 10.59 -7.79 14.08
C TRP A 22 10.53 -8.40 12.69
N PHE A 23 11.60 -9.03 12.23
CA PHE A 23 11.60 -9.81 11.01
C PHE A 23 10.56 -10.94 11.08
N ARG A 24 10.44 -11.67 12.20
CA ARG A 24 9.36 -12.66 12.36
C ARG A 24 7.95 -12.07 12.36
N HIS A 25 7.80 -10.86 12.88
CA HIS A 25 6.50 -10.20 12.96
C HIS A 25 6.07 -9.57 11.64
N LEU A 26 7.04 -9.05 10.88
CA LEU A 26 6.82 -8.25 9.69
C LEU A 26 7.17 -8.99 8.40
N ALA A 27 8.06 -9.98 8.35
CA ALA A 27 8.43 -10.66 7.10
C ALA A 27 7.60 -11.94 6.88
N PRO A 28 7.20 -12.28 5.63
CA PRO A 28 6.47 -13.52 5.32
C PRO A 28 7.08 -14.80 5.97
N PRO A 29 6.28 -15.79 6.41
CA PRO A 29 6.77 -17.06 6.99
C PRO A 29 7.81 -17.77 6.14
N GLU A 30 7.65 -17.72 4.82
CA GLU A 30 8.55 -18.29 3.83
C GLU A 30 9.96 -17.70 3.93
N LEU A 31 10.09 -16.51 4.51
CA LEU A 31 11.32 -15.75 4.61
C LEU A 31 12.03 -15.90 5.95
N LEU A 32 11.36 -16.43 6.97
CA LEU A 32 11.94 -16.63 8.29
C LEU A 32 13.24 -17.47 8.27
N PRO A 33 13.36 -18.54 7.47
CA PRO A 33 14.61 -19.28 7.35
C PRO A 33 15.77 -18.46 6.78
N TYR A 34 15.46 -17.38 6.04
CA TYR A 34 16.43 -16.54 5.34
C TYR A 34 16.78 -15.27 6.09
N HIS A 35 16.32 -15.09 7.34
CA HIS A 35 16.66 -13.94 8.19
C HIS A 35 18.18 -13.65 8.20
N GLY A 36 19.00 -14.70 8.37
CA GLY A 36 20.46 -14.57 8.33
C GLY A 36 21.00 -14.10 6.99
N THR A 37 20.38 -14.52 5.89
CA THR A 37 20.71 -14.05 4.53
C THR A 37 20.37 -12.57 4.36
N PHE A 38 19.21 -12.11 4.81
CA PHE A 38 18.85 -10.68 4.77
C PHE A 38 19.80 -9.82 5.59
N ASP A 39 20.11 -10.27 6.81
CA ASP A 39 21.03 -9.59 7.70
C ASP A 39 22.44 -9.53 7.09
N PHE A 40 22.90 -10.62 6.49
CA PHE A 40 24.17 -10.67 5.76
C PHE A 40 24.18 -9.70 4.58
N LEU A 41 23.19 -9.75 3.70
CA LEU A 41 23.12 -8.88 2.51
C LEU A 41 23.08 -7.40 2.85
N TYR A 42 22.34 -7.03 3.90
CA TYR A 42 22.31 -5.65 4.38
C TYR A 42 23.69 -5.19 4.85
N ARG A 43 24.42 -6.06 5.57
CA ARG A 43 25.79 -5.78 6.02
C ARG A 43 26.79 -5.78 4.89
N GLU A 44 26.67 -6.68 3.92
CA GLU A 44 27.53 -6.72 2.73
C GLU A 44 27.35 -5.49 1.86
N TRP A 45 26.11 -5.02 1.67
CA TRP A 45 25.85 -3.73 1.01
C TRP A 45 26.61 -2.61 1.71
N LEU A 46 26.41 -2.46 3.02
CA LEU A 46 27.09 -1.42 3.80
C LEU A 46 28.62 -1.54 3.71
N GLY A 47 29.15 -2.76 3.83
CA GLY A 47 30.57 -3.05 3.72
C GLY A 47 31.14 -2.71 2.34
N ARG A 48 30.45 -3.10 1.27
CA ARG A 48 30.87 -2.85 -0.11
C ARG A 48 30.83 -1.36 -0.46
N GLU A 49 29.78 -0.64 -0.10
CA GLU A 49 29.70 0.80 -0.40
C GLU A 49 30.79 1.57 0.35
N LEU A 50 31.05 1.21 1.60
CA LEU A 50 32.16 1.78 2.37
C LEU A 50 33.53 1.40 1.79
N ALA A 51 33.69 0.18 1.28
CA ALA A 51 34.93 -0.26 0.62
C ALA A 51 35.15 0.47 -0.71
N TRP A 52 34.12 0.59 -1.54
CA TRP A 52 34.18 1.26 -2.84
C TRP A 52 34.55 2.75 -2.71
N GLN A 53 34.00 3.43 -1.71
CA GLN A 53 34.41 4.81 -1.36
C GLN A 53 35.90 4.91 -1.01
N ARG A 54 36.43 3.94 -0.25
CA ARG A 54 37.84 3.90 0.13
C ARG A 54 38.75 3.61 -1.07
N GLU A 55 38.37 2.66 -1.92
CA GLU A 55 39.17 2.19 -3.05
C GLU A 55 39.24 3.19 -4.19
N THR A 56 38.10 3.79 -4.57
CA THR A 56 38.03 4.68 -5.73
C THR A 56 38.31 6.14 -5.41
N GLY A 57 38.34 6.50 -4.11
CA GLY A 57 38.34 7.89 -3.66
C GLY A 57 37.09 8.67 -4.05
N ARG A 58 36.10 8.03 -4.68
CA ARG A 58 34.82 8.65 -5.03
C ARG A 58 33.97 8.74 -3.77
N VAL A 59 33.67 9.96 -3.39
CA VAL A 59 32.83 10.27 -2.26
C VAL A 59 31.40 10.44 -2.79
N PHE A 60 30.49 9.55 -2.39
CA PHE A 60 29.05 9.79 -2.53
C PHE A 60 28.70 11.14 -1.89
N GLN A 61 27.78 11.90 -2.48
CA GLN A 61 27.37 13.15 -1.86
C GLN A 61 26.68 12.87 -0.51
N VAL A 62 25.93 11.76 -0.43
CA VAL A 62 25.41 11.23 0.83
C VAL A 62 26.21 10.01 1.26
N GLN A 63 26.84 10.09 2.43
CA GLN A 63 27.65 8.98 2.94
C GLN A 63 26.77 7.78 3.29
N PRO A 64 27.18 6.52 3.03
CA PRO A 64 26.43 5.32 3.43
C PRO A 64 26.06 5.32 4.92
N MET A 65 26.93 5.83 5.79
CA MET A 65 26.64 5.99 7.21
C MET A 65 25.54 7.02 7.50
N GLN A 66 25.45 8.10 6.72
CA GLN A 66 24.33 9.04 6.81
C GLN A 66 23.03 8.40 6.33
N ILE A 67 23.08 7.57 5.28
CA ILE A 67 21.92 6.79 4.83
C ILE A 67 21.43 5.87 5.95
N VAL A 68 22.34 5.12 6.57
CA VAL A 68 22.03 4.25 7.72
C VAL A 68 21.48 5.07 8.88
N ALA A 69 22.08 6.21 9.21
CA ALA A 69 21.60 7.07 10.29
C ALA A 69 20.18 7.60 10.03
N SER A 70 19.88 8.01 8.79
CA SER A 70 18.54 8.44 8.37
C SER A 70 17.54 7.28 8.33
N ILE A 71 17.96 6.08 7.90
CA ILE A 71 17.18 4.85 8.06
C ILE A 71 16.76 4.76 9.53
N LEU A 72 17.69 4.68 10.47
CA LEU A 72 17.37 4.41 11.87
C LEU A 72 16.45 5.45 12.52
N ARG A 73 16.48 6.70 12.03
CA ARG A 73 15.59 7.77 12.49
C ARG A 73 14.22 7.77 11.81
N GLY A 74 13.99 6.88 10.84
CA GLY A 74 12.77 6.85 10.03
C GLY A 74 12.59 8.10 9.17
N GLU A 75 13.68 8.80 8.88
CA GLU A 75 13.67 10.08 8.18
C GLU A 75 13.61 9.85 6.67
N LYS A 76 12.86 10.72 5.99
CA LYS A 76 12.99 10.90 4.54
C LYS A 76 14.40 11.39 4.24
N LEU A 77 15.04 10.75 3.27
CA LEU A 77 16.37 11.15 2.81
C LEU A 77 16.25 11.79 1.43
N GLN A 78 16.92 12.92 1.23
CA GLN A 78 17.20 13.44 -0.10
C GLN A 78 18.45 12.75 -0.63
N VAL A 79 18.26 11.92 -1.65
CA VAL A 79 19.32 11.17 -2.31
C VAL A 79 19.59 11.85 -3.66
N PRO A 80 20.76 12.47 -3.86
CA PRO A 80 21.09 13.05 -5.15
C PRO A 80 21.06 11.98 -6.25
N LEU A 81 20.64 12.40 -7.44
CA LEU A 81 20.71 11.56 -8.63
C LEU A 81 22.14 11.04 -8.80
N GLY A 82 22.27 9.74 -8.98
CA GLY A 82 23.56 9.06 -9.11
C GLY A 82 24.04 8.35 -7.84
N ASP A 83 23.54 8.72 -6.65
CA ASP A 83 23.88 8.05 -5.39
C ASP A 83 23.01 6.78 -5.19
N PRO A 84 23.47 5.77 -4.43
CA PRO A 84 22.75 4.52 -4.22
C PRO A 84 21.62 4.66 -3.20
N ILE A 85 20.53 3.90 -3.40
CA ILE A 85 19.46 3.70 -2.41
C ILE A 85 19.52 2.26 -1.89
N PRO A 86 19.43 2.03 -0.57
CA PRO A 86 19.39 0.69 -0.02
C PRO A 86 18.06 0.03 -0.37
N THR A 87 18.08 -0.86 -1.36
CA THR A 87 16.94 -1.72 -1.71
C THR A 87 17.45 -3.14 -1.87
N ILE A 88 16.92 -4.04 -1.04
CA ILE A 88 17.08 -5.48 -1.20
C ILE A 88 15.80 -5.96 -1.85
N GLU A 89 15.88 -6.64 -3.00
CA GLU A 89 14.79 -7.41 -3.58
C GLU A 89 15.16 -8.89 -3.44
N MET A 90 14.23 -9.70 -2.95
CA MET A 90 14.38 -11.15 -2.97
C MET A 90 13.19 -11.70 -3.71
N LEU A 91 13.44 -12.42 -4.80
CA LEU A 91 12.46 -13.17 -5.55
C LEU A 91 12.42 -14.60 -5.01
N ILE A 92 11.25 -15.05 -4.54
CA ILE A 92 11.03 -16.47 -4.23
C ILE A 92 10.27 -17.09 -5.40
N GLU A 93 10.93 -17.99 -6.11
CA GLU A 93 10.32 -18.82 -7.15
C GLU A 93 9.85 -20.14 -6.52
N ILE A 94 8.58 -20.48 -6.72
CA ILE A 94 8.00 -21.77 -6.31
C ILE A 94 7.77 -22.57 -7.59
N HIS A 95 8.50 -23.68 -7.74
CA HIS A 95 8.41 -24.55 -8.90
C HIS A 95 7.23 -25.52 -8.81
N PRO A 96 6.82 -26.14 -9.95
CA PRO A 96 5.71 -27.09 -9.98
C PRO A 96 5.86 -28.30 -9.05
N ASP A 97 7.10 -28.71 -8.74
CA ASP A 97 7.43 -29.80 -7.82
C ASP A 97 7.39 -29.38 -6.33
N GLY A 98 7.03 -28.12 -6.06
CA GLY A 98 7.01 -27.54 -4.72
C GLY A 98 8.37 -27.07 -4.22
N SER A 99 9.45 -27.27 -5.00
CA SER A 99 10.76 -26.73 -4.66
C SER A 99 10.75 -25.20 -4.72
N ARG A 100 11.56 -24.59 -3.87
CA ARG A 100 11.62 -23.14 -3.73
C ARG A 100 13.03 -22.67 -4.03
N ILE A 101 13.17 -21.76 -4.99
CA ILE A 101 14.43 -21.08 -5.26
C ILE A 101 14.26 -19.64 -4.81
N ALA A 102 14.96 -19.27 -3.74
CA ALA A 102 15.14 -17.88 -3.38
C ALA A 102 16.26 -17.29 -4.23
N LYS A 103 15.90 -16.45 -5.20
CA LYS A 103 16.84 -15.59 -5.92
C LYS A 103 16.88 -14.26 -5.19
N VAL A 104 17.97 -14.01 -4.48
CA VAL A 104 18.29 -12.65 -4.10
C VAL A 104 18.78 -11.98 -5.36
N LEU A 105 17.92 -11.18 -5.96
CA LEU A 105 18.33 -10.30 -7.02
C LEU A 105 18.61 -8.97 -6.36
N PRO A 106 19.86 -8.55 -6.30
CA PRO A 106 20.09 -7.14 -6.35
C PRO A 106 19.52 -6.60 -7.65
N ARG A 107 18.24 -6.25 -7.66
CA ARG A 107 17.68 -5.50 -8.79
C ARG A 107 18.45 -4.17 -8.93
N TRP A 108 19.16 -3.75 -7.86
CA TRP A 108 19.87 -2.48 -7.75
C TRP A 108 21.15 -2.45 -6.90
N LEU A 109 21.72 -3.55 -6.34
CA LEU A 109 22.99 -3.46 -5.55
C LEU A 109 24.22 -3.04 -6.40
N GLN A 110 24.02 -2.49 -7.61
CA GLN A 110 25.05 -1.91 -8.46
C GLN A 110 24.59 -0.68 -9.27
N ARG A 111 23.29 -0.34 -9.36
CA ARG A 111 22.85 0.70 -10.29
C ARG A 111 22.55 2.01 -9.58
N ARG A 112 23.18 3.06 -10.09
CA ARG A 112 22.95 4.44 -9.68
C ARG A 112 21.51 4.84 -9.94
N VAL A 113 20.96 5.68 -9.07
CA VAL A 113 19.69 6.36 -9.32
C VAL A 113 19.85 7.26 -10.56
N THR A 114 18.85 7.23 -11.42
CA THR A 114 18.76 7.95 -12.70
C THR A 114 17.59 8.94 -12.67
N GLN A 115 17.55 9.89 -13.60
CA GLN A 115 16.43 10.86 -13.70
C GLN A 115 15.06 10.17 -13.82
N ASP A 116 15.02 8.98 -14.43
CA ASP A 116 13.80 8.20 -14.60
C ASP A 116 13.24 7.65 -13.28
N ASP A 117 14.07 7.56 -12.23
CA ASP A 117 13.66 7.07 -10.91
C ASP A 117 12.85 8.14 -10.13
N ILE A 118 12.85 9.40 -10.60
CA ILE A 118 12.06 10.49 -10.03
C ILE A 118 10.58 10.31 -10.42
N LYS A 119 9.86 9.38 -9.78
CA LYS A 119 8.39 9.33 -9.89
C LYS A 119 7.81 10.60 -9.25
N ARG A 120 7.17 11.46 -10.05
CA ARG A 120 6.56 12.73 -9.60
C ARG A 120 5.49 12.45 -8.54
N HIS A 121 5.77 12.79 -7.28
CA HIS A 121 4.79 12.80 -6.19
C HIS A 121 3.75 13.92 -6.41
N GLU A 122 2.80 13.74 -7.32
CA GLU A 122 1.76 14.75 -7.58
C GLU A 122 0.52 14.64 -6.68
N ARG A 123 0.41 13.70 -5.73
CA ARG A 123 -0.85 13.50 -4.98
C ARG A 123 -0.81 13.34 -3.45
N ALA A 124 0.23 13.82 -2.78
CA ALA A 124 0.16 14.04 -1.33
C ALA A 124 0.77 15.39 -0.97
N ARG A 125 -0.07 16.44 -0.92
CA ARG A 125 0.32 17.74 -0.37
C ARG A 125 0.46 17.62 1.15
N VAL A 126 1.68 17.28 1.59
CA VAL A 126 2.20 17.67 2.91
C VAL A 126 3.53 18.38 2.65
N ARG A 127 3.62 19.61 3.16
CA ARG A 127 4.68 20.59 2.87
C ARG A 127 6.09 20.05 3.19
N SER A 128 7.02 20.19 2.24
CA SER A 128 8.39 20.64 2.56
C SER A 128 9.00 21.36 1.35
N ASN A 129 9.81 22.38 1.65
CA ASN A 129 10.44 23.32 0.74
C ASN A 129 11.09 22.64 -0.48
N GLU A 130 10.88 23.23 -1.65
CA GLU A 130 11.06 22.64 -2.97
C GLU A 130 12.37 21.84 -3.14
N PRO A 131 12.30 20.57 -3.59
CA PRO A 131 13.48 19.83 -4.00
C PRO A 131 14.04 20.41 -5.31
N VAL A 132 15.35 20.60 -5.34
CA VAL A 132 16.10 20.82 -6.59
C VAL A 132 15.87 19.59 -7.49
N PRO A 133 15.66 19.75 -8.80
CA PRO A 133 15.33 18.65 -9.73
C PRO A 133 16.32 17.47 -9.75
N ASP A 134 17.48 17.61 -9.11
CA ASP A 134 18.54 16.61 -9.05
C ASP A 134 18.51 15.71 -7.80
N PHE A 135 17.47 15.76 -6.95
CA PHE A 135 17.36 14.92 -5.75
C PHE A 135 16.07 14.09 -5.73
N LEU A 136 16.22 12.82 -5.37
CA LEU A 136 15.13 11.90 -5.08
C LEU A 136 14.84 11.90 -3.58
N THR A 137 13.60 12.21 -3.18
CA THR A 137 13.18 12.05 -1.79
C THR A 137 12.72 10.62 -1.58
N SER A 138 13.48 9.83 -0.83
CA SER A 138 13.22 8.41 -0.60
C SER A 138 12.98 8.08 0.86
N ASN A 139 12.07 7.15 1.10
CA ASN A 139 11.97 6.43 2.36
C ASN A 139 12.75 5.11 2.21
N PRO A 140 13.75 4.84 3.06
CA PRO A 140 14.45 3.56 2.99
C PRO A 140 13.52 2.37 3.24
N THR A 141 13.47 1.42 2.32
CA THR A 141 12.55 0.27 2.35
C THR A 141 13.25 -1.03 1.97
N LEU A 142 12.75 -2.14 2.53
CA LEU A 142 13.09 -3.50 2.13
C LEU A 142 11.90 -4.06 1.34
N ILE A 143 12.17 -4.57 0.14
CA ILE A 143 11.16 -5.07 -0.80
C ILE A 143 11.38 -6.58 -0.96
N MET A 144 10.32 -7.36 -0.94
CA MET A 144 10.41 -8.81 -1.05
C MET A 144 9.35 -9.25 -2.05
N GLU A 145 9.76 -9.90 -3.13
CA GLU A 145 8.87 -10.39 -4.17
C GLU A 145 8.71 -11.92 -4.04
N ALA A 146 7.48 -12.39 -3.96
CA ALA A 146 7.14 -13.80 -3.94
C ALA A 146 6.07 -14.07 -5.00
N SER A 147 6.45 -14.74 -6.08
CA SER A 147 5.53 -15.06 -7.17
C SER A 147 4.94 -16.45 -7.00
N ARG A 148 3.63 -16.58 -7.25
CA ARG A 148 2.95 -17.89 -7.34
C ARG A 148 2.77 -18.23 -8.81
N PHE A 149 3.33 -19.34 -9.26
CA PHE A 149 3.26 -19.79 -10.65
C PHE A 149 2.11 -20.80 -10.82
N ASP A 150 1.36 -20.71 -11.93
CA ASP A 150 0.37 -21.71 -12.32
C ASP A 150 1.07 -22.95 -12.91
N GLN A 151 0.58 -24.15 -12.56
CA GLN A 151 1.11 -25.44 -13.01
C GLN A 151 0.78 -25.74 -14.49
N ALA A 152 -0.16 -25.01 -15.09
CA ALA A 152 -0.59 -25.24 -16.46
C ALA A 152 0.13 -24.32 -17.47
N ALA A 153 1.12 -24.90 -18.18
CA ALA A 153 1.64 -24.44 -19.47
C ALA A 153 2.57 -23.21 -19.47
N GLY A 154 3.86 -23.42 -19.19
CA GLY A 154 5.02 -22.83 -19.92
C GLY A 154 5.14 -21.31 -20.06
N THR A 155 4.24 -20.52 -19.47
CA THR A 155 4.17 -19.05 -19.54
C THR A 155 3.85 -18.51 -18.14
N TYR A 156 4.41 -17.34 -17.82
CA TYR A 156 4.23 -16.69 -16.52
C TYR A 156 2.83 -16.08 -16.42
N LEU A 157 1.86 -16.83 -15.91
CA LEU A 157 0.53 -16.35 -15.52
C LEU A 157 0.38 -16.34 -13.99
N GLY A 158 1.44 -15.93 -13.30
CA GLY A 158 1.51 -15.97 -11.84
C GLY A 158 1.10 -14.65 -11.18
N VAL A 159 0.52 -14.73 -9.98
CA VAL A 159 0.31 -13.53 -9.15
C VAL A 159 1.59 -13.23 -8.40
N ARG A 160 2.19 -12.06 -8.70
CA ARG A 160 3.32 -11.48 -7.99
C ARG A 160 2.84 -10.94 -6.65
N ASN A 161 3.34 -11.48 -5.54
CA ASN A 161 3.13 -10.90 -4.22
C ASN A 161 4.35 -10.05 -3.88
N VAL A 162 4.18 -8.80 -3.48
CA VAL A 162 5.27 -7.97 -3.01
C VAL A 162 5.00 -7.58 -1.58
N PHE A 163 6.00 -7.71 -0.73
CA PHE A 163 5.99 -7.22 0.63
C PHE A 163 7.00 -6.09 0.76
N VAL A 164 6.56 -4.95 1.29
CA VAL A 164 7.41 -3.77 1.49
C VAL A 164 7.38 -3.37 2.95
N VAL A 165 8.54 -3.08 3.53
CA VAL A 165 8.63 -2.53 4.88
C VAL A 165 9.74 -1.49 4.96
N PRO A 166 9.48 -0.29 5.52
CA PRO A 166 10.54 0.66 5.82
C PRO A 166 11.63 0.02 6.65
N ALA A 167 12.88 0.12 6.17
CA ALA A 167 14.01 -0.63 6.72
C ALA A 167 14.22 -0.33 8.21
N HIS A 168 13.87 0.88 8.64
CA HIS A 168 13.98 1.35 10.01
C HIS A 168 13.04 0.65 11.00
N PHE A 169 11.94 0.08 10.52
CA PHE A 169 11.14 -0.82 11.36
C PHE A 169 11.89 -2.14 11.59
N LEU A 170 12.68 -2.62 10.65
CA LEU A 170 13.45 -3.86 10.82
C LEU A 170 14.80 -3.66 11.51
N ILE A 171 15.36 -2.47 11.42
CA ILE A 171 16.69 -2.11 11.88
C ILE A 171 16.53 -1.09 13.00
N LYS A 172 16.62 -1.53 14.26
CA LYS A 172 16.55 -0.64 15.43
C LYS A 172 17.96 -0.42 15.99
N PRO A 173 18.37 0.83 16.29
CA PRO A 173 19.61 1.07 17.02
C PRO A 173 19.38 0.69 18.48
N ARG A 174 19.81 -0.52 18.87
CA ARG A 174 20.32 -0.87 20.21
C ARG A 174 20.54 -2.38 20.30
N LEU A 175 21.73 -2.74 20.79
CA LEU A 175 22.16 -3.97 21.50
C LEU A 175 21.13 -5.09 21.49
N GLY A 176 21.53 -6.28 21.05
CA GLY A 176 20.73 -7.50 20.91
C GLY A 176 20.10 -8.05 22.20
N LEU A 177 19.36 -7.20 22.90
CA LEU A 177 18.44 -7.55 23.95
C LEU A 177 17.13 -7.98 23.27
N PRO A 178 16.58 -9.13 23.68
CA PRO A 178 15.25 -9.53 23.24
C PRO A 178 14.26 -8.45 23.69
N ILE A 179 13.46 -7.94 22.76
CA ILE A 179 12.32 -7.09 23.11
C ILE A 179 11.38 -7.97 23.93
N VAL A 180 11.25 -7.68 25.22
CA VAL A 180 10.26 -8.31 26.11
C VAL A 180 9.07 -7.34 26.13
N GLY A 181 8.02 -7.66 25.38
CA GLY A 181 6.87 -6.76 25.20
C GLY A 181 5.83 -7.34 24.25
N PRO A 182 4.67 -6.67 24.08
CA PRO A 182 3.60 -7.09 23.16
C PRO A 182 4.05 -7.03 21.67
N LYS A 183 3.29 -7.68 20.78
CA LYS A 183 3.45 -7.47 19.32
C LYS A 183 3.17 -5.99 19.02
N PRO A 184 3.96 -5.35 18.13
CA PRO A 184 3.76 -3.93 17.83
C PRO A 184 2.45 -3.72 17.07
N TYR A 185 1.91 -2.50 17.14
CA TYR A 185 0.77 -2.11 16.33
C TYR A 185 1.26 -1.70 14.94
N THR A 186 0.60 -2.19 13.89
CA THR A 186 1.03 -1.96 12.51
C THR A 186 -0.10 -1.32 11.72
N VAL A 187 0.21 -0.23 11.03
CA VAL A 187 -0.58 0.27 9.90
C VAL A 187 -0.02 -0.39 8.64
N TYR A 188 -0.89 -1.03 7.86
CA TYR A 188 -0.50 -1.68 6.61
C TYR A 188 -1.33 -1.15 5.44
N CYS A 189 -0.80 -1.33 4.24
CA CYS A 189 -1.52 -1.15 2.99
C CYS A 189 -1.56 -2.48 2.23
N HIS A 190 -2.72 -2.84 1.71
CA HIS A 190 -2.84 -3.90 0.71
C HIS A 190 -3.15 -3.25 -0.62
N THR A 191 -2.30 -3.52 -1.61
CA THR A 191 -2.46 -3.04 -2.98
C THR A 191 -2.68 -4.22 -3.92
N PHE A 192 -3.45 -4.06 -4.99
CA PHE A 192 -3.59 -5.10 -6.02
C PHE A 192 -4.01 -4.52 -7.37
N GLY A 193 -3.62 -5.20 -8.44
CA GLY A 193 -3.88 -4.78 -9.81
C GLY A 193 -2.97 -5.50 -10.80
N ASP A 194 -2.55 -4.79 -11.85
CA ASP A 194 -1.71 -5.33 -12.91
C ASP A 194 -0.24 -4.93 -12.72
N ALA A 195 0.64 -5.92 -12.54
CA ALA A 195 2.09 -5.76 -12.39
C ALA A 195 2.76 -5.14 -13.63
N GLU A 196 2.21 -5.38 -14.82
CA GLU A 196 2.83 -4.98 -16.09
C GLU A 196 2.44 -3.56 -16.52
N ASP A 197 1.42 -2.98 -15.90
CA ASP A 197 1.00 -1.61 -16.15
C ASP A 197 1.47 -0.70 -15.01
N GLU A 198 2.73 -0.27 -15.07
CA GLU A 198 3.32 0.70 -14.13
C GLU A 198 2.58 2.07 -14.10
N GLY A 199 1.58 2.28 -14.97
CA GLY A 199 0.68 3.44 -15.01
C GLY A 199 -0.78 3.17 -14.61
N ALA A 200 -1.19 1.91 -14.41
CA ALA A 200 -2.54 1.57 -13.99
C ALA A 200 -2.77 1.90 -12.51
N ALA A 201 -3.98 2.36 -12.21
CA ALA A 201 -4.41 2.67 -10.87
C ALA A 201 -4.59 1.36 -10.07
N ASN A 202 -3.60 1.00 -9.25
CA ASN A 202 -3.69 -0.13 -8.34
C ASN A 202 -4.69 0.18 -7.21
N TYR A 203 -5.64 -0.74 -6.97
CA TYR A 203 -6.54 -0.64 -5.84
C TYR A 203 -5.77 -0.74 -4.54
N PHE A 204 -6.17 0.02 -3.52
CA PHE A 204 -5.47 -0.01 -2.24
C PHE A 204 -6.40 0.14 -1.03
N TYR A 205 -6.00 -0.48 0.08
CA TYR A 205 -6.71 -0.48 1.35
C TYR A 205 -5.71 -0.30 2.48
N TYR A 206 -5.93 0.70 3.33
CA TYR A 206 -5.20 0.84 4.58
C TYR A 206 -5.92 0.09 5.69
N GLY A 207 -5.16 -0.61 6.52
CA GLY A 207 -5.69 -1.27 7.70
C GLY A 207 -4.76 -1.15 8.88
N ILE A 208 -5.28 -1.51 10.05
CA ILE A 208 -4.57 -1.50 11.32
C ILE A 208 -4.69 -2.86 11.99
N THR A 209 -3.61 -3.31 12.63
CA THR A 209 -3.60 -4.61 13.30
C THR A 209 -2.56 -4.67 14.42
N GLN A 210 -2.78 -5.56 15.40
CA GLN A 210 -1.72 -6.01 16.32
C GLN A 210 -1.22 -7.43 15.98
N ARG A 211 -1.86 -8.07 14.99
CA ARG A 211 -1.40 -9.32 14.40
C ARG A 211 -0.25 -9.03 13.45
N SER A 212 0.45 -10.08 13.06
CA SER A 212 1.32 -9.99 11.88
C SER A 212 0.46 -9.71 10.64
N TRP A 213 0.99 -8.99 9.65
CA TRP A 213 0.22 -8.66 8.44
C TRP A 213 -0.22 -9.91 7.68
N GLN A 214 0.45 -11.05 7.86
CA GLN A 214 0.15 -12.34 7.25
C GLN A 214 -1.05 -12.99 7.89
N GLU A 215 -1.10 -12.99 9.23
CA GLU A 215 -2.30 -13.38 9.96
C GLU A 215 -3.48 -12.54 9.47
N ARG A 216 -3.26 -11.22 9.31
CA ARG A 216 -4.31 -10.30 8.85
C ARG A 216 -4.70 -10.50 7.39
N TRP A 217 -3.74 -10.72 6.50
CA TRP A 217 -4.00 -11.04 5.09
C TRP A 217 -4.72 -12.38 4.94
N ALA A 218 -4.35 -13.41 5.72
CA ALA A 218 -5.05 -14.69 5.71
C ALA A 218 -6.51 -14.55 6.17
N GLU A 219 -6.77 -13.67 7.13
CA GLU A 219 -8.14 -13.33 7.55
C GLU A 219 -8.91 -12.59 6.45
N HIS A 220 -8.29 -11.63 5.74
CA HIS A 220 -8.87 -10.99 4.56
C HIS A 220 -9.16 -12.01 3.46
N ALA A 221 -8.19 -12.85 3.09
CA ALA A 221 -8.34 -13.90 2.08
C ALA A 221 -9.49 -14.87 2.44
N ARG A 222 -9.61 -15.25 3.72
CA ARG A 222 -10.74 -16.06 4.19
C ARG A 222 -12.07 -15.32 4.00
N ALA A 223 -12.16 -14.07 4.44
CA ALA A 223 -13.37 -13.25 4.32
C ALA A 223 -13.76 -13.01 2.85
N ILE A 224 -12.77 -12.79 1.97
CA ILE A 224 -12.90 -12.74 0.52
C ILE A 224 -13.56 -14.03 0.04
N ASN A 225 -12.99 -15.19 0.35
CA ASN A 225 -13.49 -16.49 -0.11
C ASN A 225 -14.88 -16.83 0.44
N THR A 226 -15.23 -16.37 1.64
CA THR A 226 -16.57 -16.59 2.23
C THR A 226 -17.62 -15.56 1.78
N GLY A 227 -17.30 -14.68 0.84
CA GLY A 227 -18.28 -13.77 0.24
C GLY A 227 -18.55 -12.51 1.06
N SER A 228 -17.60 -12.05 1.89
CA SER A 228 -17.72 -10.80 2.64
C SER A 228 -18.14 -9.62 1.75
N ARG A 229 -18.96 -8.73 2.31
CA ARG A 229 -19.58 -7.59 1.60
C ARG A 229 -18.79 -6.29 1.69
N LEU A 230 -17.66 -6.28 2.41
CA LEU A 230 -16.78 -5.12 2.45
C LEU A 230 -16.28 -4.75 1.04
N LYS A 231 -16.16 -3.44 0.75
CA LYS A 231 -15.73 -2.91 -0.56
C LYS A 231 -14.41 -3.53 -0.99
N PHE A 232 -13.42 -3.56 -0.10
CA PHE A 232 -12.13 -4.21 -0.35
C PHE A 232 -12.26 -5.65 -0.82
N HIS A 233 -12.99 -6.48 -0.06
CA HIS A 233 -13.16 -7.90 -0.37
C HIS A 233 -13.94 -8.13 -1.67
N LYS A 234 -14.98 -7.32 -1.92
CA LYS A 234 -15.79 -7.41 -3.12
C LYS A 234 -14.98 -7.06 -4.37
N VAL A 235 -14.32 -5.90 -4.38
CA VAL A 235 -13.52 -5.45 -5.53
C VAL A 235 -12.39 -6.43 -5.81
N PHE A 236 -11.71 -6.92 -4.77
CA PHE A 236 -10.66 -7.94 -4.94
C PHE A 236 -11.19 -9.18 -5.67
N ARG A 237 -12.34 -9.74 -5.24
CA ARG A 237 -12.95 -10.89 -5.93
C ARG A 237 -13.31 -10.59 -7.38
N GLU A 238 -13.91 -9.44 -7.64
CA GLU A 238 -14.35 -9.05 -8.98
C GLU A 238 -13.15 -8.91 -9.94
N GLU A 239 -12.05 -8.31 -9.48
CA GLU A 239 -10.86 -8.13 -10.30
C GLU A 239 -10.08 -9.44 -10.50
N VAL A 240 -10.01 -10.31 -9.48
CA VAL A 240 -9.44 -11.66 -9.62
C VAL A 240 -10.26 -12.50 -10.59
N ALA A 241 -11.60 -12.52 -10.46
CA ALA A 241 -12.48 -13.26 -11.37
C ALA A 241 -12.40 -12.71 -12.81
N GLY A 242 -12.08 -11.42 -12.96
CA GLY A 242 -11.83 -10.79 -14.25
C GLY A 242 -10.44 -11.07 -14.83
N GLY A 243 -9.55 -11.80 -14.14
CA GLY A 243 -8.19 -12.09 -14.59
C GLY A 243 -7.27 -10.87 -14.61
N LYS A 244 -7.58 -9.82 -13.84
CA LYS A 244 -6.86 -8.53 -13.88
C LYS A 244 -5.86 -8.34 -12.74
N VAL A 245 -5.80 -9.30 -11.82
CA VAL A 245 -4.90 -9.24 -10.66
C VAL A 245 -3.70 -10.12 -10.97
N THR A 246 -2.62 -9.50 -11.44
CA THR A 246 -1.30 -10.11 -11.61
C THR A 246 -0.35 -9.68 -10.48
N PHE A 247 -0.76 -8.73 -9.64
CA PHE A 247 0.00 -8.17 -8.53
C PHE A 247 -0.83 -8.05 -7.24
N ILE A 248 -0.20 -8.36 -6.11
CA ILE A 248 -0.68 -8.04 -4.76
C ILE A 248 0.48 -7.48 -3.94
N GLY A 249 0.37 -6.26 -3.44
CA GLY A 249 1.33 -5.63 -2.54
C GLY A 249 0.86 -5.64 -1.09
N HIS A 250 1.80 -5.78 -0.18
CA HIS A 250 1.62 -5.76 1.27
C HIS A 250 2.67 -4.82 1.86
N ASP A 251 2.26 -3.60 2.18
CA ASP A 251 3.18 -2.58 2.67
C ASP A 251 2.96 -2.37 4.17
N VAL A 252 4.03 -2.42 4.95
CA VAL A 252 4.04 -1.88 6.32
C VAL A 252 4.24 -0.38 6.20
N VAL A 253 3.20 0.40 6.49
CA VAL A 253 3.24 1.86 6.33
C VAL A 253 3.78 2.52 7.59
N HIS A 254 3.34 2.03 8.75
CA HIS A 254 3.79 2.54 10.04
C HIS A 254 3.79 1.44 11.10
N VAL A 255 4.69 1.56 12.09
CA VAL A 255 4.69 0.74 13.30
C VAL A 255 4.54 1.68 14.49
N ALA A 256 3.43 1.57 15.19
CA ALA A 256 3.07 2.41 16.32
C ALA A 256 3.38 1.72 17.66
N ASP A 257 3.82 2.52 18.62
CA ASP A 257 4.07 2.06 19.99
C ASP A 257 2.78 2.08 20.84
N SER A 258 1.76 2.81 20.39
CA SER A 258 0.46 2.91 21.07
C SER A 258 -0.72 2.78 20.11
N ILE A 259 -1.89 2.48 20.69
CA ILE A 259 -3.13 2.34 19.93
C ILE A 259 -3.65 3.69 19.41
N ASP A 260 -3.41 4.78 20.14
CA ASP A 260 -3.84 6.13 19.74
C ASP A 260 -2.99 6.63 18.56
N GLU A 261 -1.68 6.38 18.62
CA GLU A 261 -0.79 6.64 17.48
C GLU A 261 -1.19 5.81 16.26
N LEU A 262 -1.50 4.53 16.44
CA LEU A 262 -1.98 3.65 15.37
C LEU A 262 -3.23 4.22 14.68
N TYR A 263 -4.19 4.72 15.46
CA TYR A 263 -5.42 5.31 14.94
C TYR A 263 -5.17 6.62 14.21
N GLY A 264 -4.36 7.52 14.78
CA GLY A 264 -4.05 8.80 14.15
C GLY A 264 -3.39 8.61 12.78
N TRP A 265 -2.39 7.73 12.70
CA TRP A 265 -1.68 7.45 11.44
C TRP A 265 -2.59 6.90 10.35
N GLU A 266 -3.41 5.89 10.66
CA GLU A 266 -4.31 5.33 9.64
C GLU A 266 -5.40 6.32 9.22
N GLU A 267 -5.95 7.10 10.16
CA GLU A 267 -6.94 8.12 9.84
C GLU A 267 -6.38 9.19 8.92
N ASP A 268 -5.15 9.66 9.18
CA ASP A 268 -4.48 10.65 8.34
C ASP A 268 -4.22 10.11 6.92
N LEU A 269 -3.76 8.86 6.80
CA LEU A 269 -3.54 8.19 5.51
C LEU A 269 -4.83 8.03 4.72
N VAL A 270 -5.88 7.55 5.39
CA VAL A 270 -7.19 7.35 4.79
C VAL A 270 -7.82 8.69 4.40
N ALA A 271 -7.72 9.72 5.23
CA ALA A 271 -8.21 11.05 4.93
C ALA A 271 -7.48 11.67 3.73
N ALA A 272 -6.15 11.53 3.66
CA ALA A 272 -5.34 12.00 2.55
C ALA A 272 -5.69 11.29 1.23
N ALA A 273 -5.97 9.99 1.29
CA ALA A 273 -6.30 9.17 0.13
C ALA A 273 -7.81 9.15 -0.22
N TRP A 274 -8.67 9.80 0.56
CA TRP A 274 -10.13 9.63 0.43
C TRP A 274 -10.72 10.10 -0.91
N GLY A 275 -10.04 11.03 -1.58
CA GLY A 275 -10.38 11.48 -2.93
C GLY A 275 -9.91 10.54 -4.03
N ASP A 276 -9.10 9.54 -3.71
CA ASP A 276 -8.58 8.58 -4.66
C ASP A 276 -9.64 7.49 -4.94
N PRO A 277 -10.07 7.33 -6.20
CA PRO A 277 -11.05 6.30 -6.54
C PRO A 277 -10.59 4.87 -6.28
N MET A 278 -9.27 4.64 -6.18
CA MET A 278 -8.69 3.34 -5.90
C MET A 278 -8.68 2.98 -4.42
N LEU A 279 -8.97 3.92 -3.51
CA LEU A 279 -9.08 3.63 -2.09
C LEU A 279 -10.30 2.74 -1.82
N LEU A 280 -10.09 1.64 -1.10
CA LEU A 280 -11.11 0.65 -0.78
C LEU A 280 -11.59 0.66 0.68
N ASN A 281 -11.03 1.54 1.52
CA ASN A 281 -11.56 1.81 2.85
C ASN A 281 -13.02 2.28 2.76
N MET A 282 -13.90 1.69 3.60
CA MET A 282 -15.29 2.13 3.73
C MET A 282 -15.49 3.09 4.89
N ILE A 283 -14.67 2.99 5.92
CA ILE A 283 -14.58 3.90 7.05
C ILE A 283 -13.11 3.97 7.44
N PRO A 284 -12.65 5.04 8.10
CA PRO A 284 -11.37 5.01 8.79
C PRO A 284 -11.38 3.89 9.82
N GLY A 285 -10.23 3.25 10.00
CA GLY A 285 -10.00 2.25 11.01
C GLY A 285 -10.09 2.85 12.41
N GLY A 286 -9.51 4.02 12.68
CA GLY A 286 -9.35 4.62 14.01
C GLY A 286 -10.62 5.06 14.80
N ASN A 287 -10.44 6.03 15.70
CA ASN A 287 -11.49 6.63 16.52
C ASN A 287 -12.67 7.21 15.71
N ALA A 288 -12.42 7.83 14.55
CA ALA A 288 -13.44 8.31 13.64
C ALA A 288 -14.32 7.18 13.09
N GLY A 289 -13.71 6.02 12.80
CA GLY A 289 -14.41 4.80 12.43
C GLY A 289 -15.30 4.28 13.55
N ILE A 290 -14.75 4.17 14.76
CA ILE A 290 -15.50 3.74 15.96
C ILE A 290 -16.69 4.66 16.22
N ALA A 291 -16.47 5.98 16.17
CA ALA A 291 -17.52 6.98 16.37
C ALA A 291 -18.63 6.84 15.32
N TYR A 292 -18.26 6.59 14.06
CA TYR A 292 -19.25 6.32 13.01
C TYR A 292 -20.04 5.04 13.27
N MET A 293 -19.37 3.95 13.63
CA MET A 293 -20.01 2.68 13.96
C MET A 293 -20.99 2.84 15.15
N ALA A 294 -20.60 3.58 16.19
CA ALA A 294 -21.46 3.89 17.33
C ALA A 294 -22.68 4.72 16.91
N LYS A 295 -22.48 5.78 16.13
CA LYS A 295 -23.55 6.67 15.64
C LYS A 295 -24.62 5.93 14.83
N HIS A 296 -24.24 4.87 14.12
CA HIS A 296 -25.14 4.08 13.27
C HIS A 296 -25.61 2.78 13.94
N GLY A 297 -25.43 2.64 15.25
CA GLY A 297 -25.92 1.49 16.02
C GLY A 297 -25.24 0.17 15.68
N MET A 298 -24.02 0.21 15.12
CA MET A 298 -23.23 -0.99 14.84
C MET A 298 -22.58 -1.57 16.10
N LEU A 299 -22.41 -0.74 17.12
CA LEU A 299 -21.79 -1.10 18.40
C LEU A 299 -22.83 -1.12 19.52
N GLY A 300 -22.74 -2.11 20.40
CA GLY A 300 -23.52 -2.13 21.64
C GLY A 300 -23.04 -1.03 22.61
N ARG A 301 -23.91 -0.62 23.55
CA ARG A 301 -23.52 0.30 24.63
C ARG A 301 -22.29 -0.25 25.36
N HIS A 302 -21.27 0.60 25.54
CA HIS A 302 -19.99 0.28 26.21
C HIS A 302 -19.09 -0.76 25.50
N THR A 303 -19.21 -0.94 24.19
CA THR A 303 -18.32 -1.86 23.45
C THR A 303 -16.95 -1.22 23.18
N THR A 304 -15.89 -1.76 23.78
CA THR A 304 -14.52 -1.47 23.36
C THR A 304 -14.13 -2.34 22.18
N VAL A 305 -13.86 -1.72 21.02
CA VAL A 305 -13.54 -2.44 19.78
C VAL A 305 -12.04 -2.43 19.52
N ARG A 306 -11.42 -3.61 19.51
CA ARG A 306 -10.02 -3.78 19.11
C ARG A 306 -9.86 -3.56 17.60
N PRO A 307 -8.68 -3.11 17.11
CA PRO A 307 -8.43 -2.92 15.67
C PRO A 307 -8.87 -4.12 14.83
N ASP A 308 -8.46 -5.30 15.30
CA ASP A 308 -8.63 -6.61 14.69
C ASP A 308 -10.09 -7.14 14.63
N GLN A 309 -11.05 -6.46 15.26
CA GLN A 309 -12.46 -6.87 15.31
C GLN A 309 -13.36 -6.03 14.40
N ARG A 310 -12.86 -4.90 13.89
CA ARG A 310 -13.66 -3.87 13.21
C ARG A 310 -14.29 -4.38 11.93
N ASP A 311 -13.48 -4.95 11.04
CA ASP A 311 -13.95 -5.45 9.75
C ASP A 311 -15.07 -6.48 9.90
N LYS A 312 -14.96 -7.36 10.90
CA LYS A 312 -15.99 -8.35 11.19
C LYS A 312 -17.31 -7.71 11.62
N LEU A 313 -17.25 -6.75 12.55
CA LEU A 313 -18.44 -6.03 13.01
C LEU A 313 -19.10 -5.24 11.86
N LEU A 314 -18.30 -4.58 11.02
CA LEU A 314 -18.78 -3.85 9.86
C LEU A 314 -19.43 -4.78 8.83
N ASP A 315 -18.80 -5.92 8.53
CA ASP A 315 -19.31 -6.89 7.56
C ASP A 315 -20.61 -7.57 8.05
N GLU A 316 -20.67 -7.97 9.32
CA GLU A 316 -21.88 -8.51 9.94
C GLU A 316 -23.03 -7.50 9.89
N TRP A 317 -22.74 -6.23 10.15
CA TRP A 317 -23.75 -5.17 10.11
C TRP A 317 -24.26 -4.94 8.68
N ILE A 318 -23.37 -4.83 7.68
CA ILE A 318 -23.74 -4.66 6.25
C ILE A 318 -24.53 -5.87 5.75
N THR A 319 -24.19 -7.07 6.23
CA THR A 319 -24.92 -8.30 5.89
C THR A 319 -26.35 -8.24 6.41
N LYS A 320 -26.54 -7.84 7.67
CA LYS A 320 -27.86 -7.69 8.30
C LYS A 320 -28.67 -6.51 7.76
N HIS A 321 -28.00 -5.43 7.33
CA HIS A 321 -28.63 -4.17 6.91
C HIS A 321 -28.33 -3.82 5.44
N SER A 322 -28.49 -4.79 4.53
CA SER A 322 -28.09 -4.66 3.13
C SER A 322 -28.77 -3.54 2.35
N ARG A 323 -29.93 -3.07 2.82
CA ARG A 323 -30.70 -1.96 2.23
C ARG A 323 -30.42 -0.60 2.87
N ALA A 324 -29.62 -0.56 3.94
CA ALA A 324 -29.34 0.70 4.65
C ALA A 324 -28.42 1.65 3.85
N GLY A 325 -27.79 1.15 2.77
CA GLY A 325 -27.13 1.99 1.76
C GLY A 325 -26.11 2.96 2.34
N LEU A 326 -25.43 2.59 3.43
CA LEU A 326 -24.61 3.53 4.18
C LEU A 326 -23.47 4.06 3.31
N PRO A 327 -23.45 5.36 3.01
CA PRO A 327 -22.24 5.99 2.55
C PRO A 327 -21.31 6.06 3.76
N ALA A 328 -20.02 5.83 3.54
CA ALA A 328 -18.99 6.16 4.52
C ALA A 328 -19.24 7.55 5.13
N PRO A 329 -18.91 7.82 6.40
CA PRO A 329 -19.22 9.09 7.08
C PRO A 329 -18.88 10.33 6.23
N TRP A 330 -17.67 10.32 5.68
CA TRP A 330 -17.11 11.38 4.86
C TRP A 330 -17.64 11.35 3.42
N VAL A 331 -18.11 10.19 2.94
CA VAL A 331 -18.85 10.06 1.69
C VAL A 331 -20.24 10.65 1.86
N ALA A 332 -20.95 10.46 2.97
CA ALA A 332 -22.30 11.01 3.15
C ALA A 332 -22.30 12.55 3.08
N GLU A 333 -21.27 13.17 3.65
CA GLU A 333 -21.04 14.61 3.61
C GLU A 333 -20.57 15.08 2.21
N ARG A 334 -19.59 14.41 1.60
CA ARG A 334 -19.10 14.76 0.25
C ARG A 334 -20.04 14.36 -0.89
N TRP A 335 -20.97 13.43 -0.69
CA TRP A 335 -22.03 13.06 -1.64
C TRP A 335 -23.02 14.21 -1.87
N GLN A 336 -23.03 15.19 -0.95
CA GLN A 336 -23.75 16.46 -1.15
C GLN A 336 -23.03 17.38 -2.13
N ASN A 337 -21.72 17.18 -2.38
CA ASN A 337 -20.98 17.90 -3.40
C ASN A 337 -21.19 17.22 -4.78
N PRO A 338 -21.83 17.90 -5.75
CA PRO A 338 -22.16 17.31 -7.05
C PRO A 338 -20.93 16.92 -7.89
N GLU A 339 -19.88 17.74 -7.86
CA GLU A 339 -18.63 17.49 -8.60
C GLU A 339 -17.92 16.25 -8.07
N TRP A 340 -17.85 16.14 -6.74
CA TRP A 340 -17.27 14.97 -6.08
C TRP A 340 -18.09 13.71 -6.34
N ALA A 341 -19.42 13.77 -6.24
CA ALA A 341 -20.30 12.65 -6.52
C ALA A 341 -20.22 12.21 -7.99
N SER A 342 -20.15 13.16 -8.94
CA SER A 342 -19.97 12.89 -10.37
C SER A 342 -18.66 12.14 -10.63
N SER A 343 -17.54 12.67 -10.13
CA SER A 343 -16.22 12.05 -10.22
C SER A 343 -16.20 10.64 -9.60
N PHE A 344 -16.82 10.47 -8.43
CA PHE A 344 -16.89 9.18 -7.75
C PHE A 344 -17.75 8.14 -8.48
N VAL A 345 -18.85 8.54 -9.11
CA VAL A 345 -19.72 7.61 -9.85
C VAL A 345 -19.07 7.19 -11.19
N CYS A 346 -18.30 8.09 -11.80
CA CYS A 346 -17.60 7.88 -13.07
C CYS A 346 -16.26 7.14 -12.94
N THR A 347 -15.78 6.90 -11.72
CA THR A 347 -14.49 6.26 -11.47
C THR A 347 -14.62 4.73 -11.35
N GLY A 348 -13.74 4.01 -12.05
CA GLY A 348 -13.65 2.55 -12.06
C GLY A 348 -13.58 1.97 -13.47
N VAL A 349 -12.81 0.89 -13.63
CA VAL A 349 -12.60 0.25 -14.94
C VAL A 349 -13.92 -0.27 -15.50
N GLY A 350 -14.25 0.15 -16.72
CA GLY A 350 -15.51 -0.21 -17.39
C GLY A 350 -16.71 0.67 -17.03
N ARG A 351 -16.53 1.74 -16.23
CA ARG A 351 -17.53 2.79 -16.06
C ARG A 351 -17.39 3.86 -17.12
N LEU A 352 -18.52 4.50 -17.45
CA LEU A 352 -18.54 5.63 -18.36
C LEU A 352 -17.93 6.87 -17.67
N THR A 353 -17.16 7.65 -18.42
CA THR A 353 -16.69 8.96 -17.98
C THR A 353 -17.83 9.98 -17.98
N GLU A 354 -17.65 11.09 -17.27
CA GLU A 354 -18.62 12.19 -17.25
C GLU A 354 -18.92 12.71 -18.66
N GLN A 355 -17.90 12.84 -19.51
CA GLN A 355 -18.06 13.26 -20.90
C GLN A 355 -18.88 12.26 -21.71
N GLN A 356 -18.63 10.95 -21.55
CA GLN A 356 -19.41 9.91 -22.22
C GLN A 356 -20.87 9.92 -21.79
N ILE A 357 -21.15 10.12 -20.50
CA ILE A 357 -22.52 10.17 -19.97
C ILE A 357 -23.29 11.37 -20.54
N ARG A 358 -22.67 12.55 -20.54
CA ARG A 358 -23.26 13.75 -21.14
C ARG A 358 -23.51 13.55 -22.63
N HIS A 359 -22.55 12.97 -23.35
CA HIS A 359 -22.69 12.67 -24.77
C HIS A 359 -23.83 11.69 -25.06
N ILE A 360 -23.96 10.61 -24.28
CA ILE A 360 -25.08 9.65 -24.38
C ILE A 360 -26.43 10.36 -24.24
N ARG A 361 -26.56 11.27 -23.26
CA ARG A 361 -27.81 12.01 -23.04
C ARG A 361 -28.13 12.93 -24.20
N THR A 362 -27.17 13.70 -24.69
CA THR A 362 -27.34 14.57 -25.85
C THR A 362 -27.78 13.79 -27.09
N LEU A 363 -27.17 12.64 -27.37
CA LEU A 363 -27.56 11.80 -28.51
C LEU A 363 -28.96 11.18 -28.31
N GLY A 364 -29.32 10.83 -27.07
CA GLY A 364 -30.66 10.35 -26.72
C GLY A 364 -31.74 11.40 -26.91
N GLU A 365 -31.47 12.66 -26.53
CA GLU A 365 -32.35 13.81 -26.78
C GLU A 365 -32.55 14.07 -28.28
N GLN A 366 -31.54 13.77 -29.10
CA GLN A 366 -31.61 13.83 -30.57
C GLN A 366 -32.37 12.65 -31.19
N GLY A 367 -32.85 11.70 -30.38
CA GLY A 367 -33.62 10.54 -30.85
C GLY A 367 -32.78 9.46 -31.52
N ILE A 368 -31.45 9.46 -31.34
CA ILE A 368 -30.55 8.47 -31.92
C ILE A 368 -30.76 7.11 -31.26
N SER A 369 -30.64 6.03 -32.03
CA SER A 369 -30.85 4.67 -31.54
C SER A 369 -29.82 4.26 -30.48
N VAL A 370 -30.20 3.38 -29.56
CA VAL A 370 -29.31 2.90 -28.47
C VAL A 370 -28.05 2.24 -29.04
N GLU A 371 -28.19 1.53 -30.14
CA GLU A 371 -27.13 0.84 -30.86
C GLU A 371 -26.11 1.81 -31.46
N GLU A 372 -26.58 2.91 -32.06
CA GLU A 372 -25.71 3.97 -32.59
C GLU A 372 -25.06 4.78 -31.46
N ILE A 373 -25.81 5.12 -30.41
CA ILE A 373 -25.29 5.83 -29.25
C ILE A 373 -24.14 5.06 -28.60
N ARG A 374 -24.27 3.73 -28.47
CA ARG A 374 -23.19 2.90 -27.92
C ARG A 374 -21.89 3.11 -28.68
N ASN A 375 -21.94 3.10 -30.01
CA ASN A 375 -20.76 3.25 -30.85
C ASN A 375 -20.21 4.67 -30.77
N LEU A 376 -21.07 5.69 -30.85
CA LEU A 376 -20.68 7.10 -30.83
C LEU A 376 -20.09 7.53 -29.48
N ALA A 377 -20.64 7.04 -28.37
CA ALA A 377 -20.16 7.34 -27.02
C ALA A 377 -19.06 6.40 -26.51
N ASN A 378 -18.63 5.43 -27.34
CA ASN A 378 -17.69 4.39 -26.95
C ASN A 378 -18.09 3.66 -25.65
N ALA A 379 -19.38 3.35 -25.51
CA ALA A 379 -19.91 2.62 -24.37
C ALA A 379 -19.66 1.11 -24.55
N ARG A 380 -19.36 0.40 -23.45
CA ARG A 380 -19.00 -1.02 -23.53
C ARG A 380 -20.19 -1.92 -23.83
N THR A 381 -21.38 -1.55 -23.36
CA THR A 381 -22.60 -2.37 -23.50
C THR A 381 -23.83 -1.51 -23.80
N LEU A 382 -24.84 -2.10 -24.44
CA LEU A 382 -26.13 -1.44 -24.68
C LEU A 382 -26.85 -1.11 -23.35
N ASP A 383 -26.66 -1.94 -22.33
CA ASP A 383 -27.30 -1.74 -21.03
C ASP A 383 -26.76 -0.52 -20.27
N GLN A 384 -25.50 -0.17 -20.47
CA GLN A 384 -24.96 1.11 -19.96
C GLN A 384 -25.67 2.30 -20.59
N VAL A 385 -25.88 2.27 -21.90
CA VAL A 385 -26.59 3.33 -22.63
C VAL A 385 -28.04 3.43 -22.15
N ARG A 386 -28.76 2.30 -22.10
CA ARG A 386 -30.15 2.24 -21.59
C ARG A 386 -30.24 2.71 -20.13
N GLY A 387 -29.27 2.34 -19.30
CA GLY A 387 -29.20 2.76 -17.90
C GLY A 387 -29.02 4.27 -17.74
N VAL A 388 -28.19 4.90 -18.58
CA VAL A 388 -27.99 6.36 -18.59
C VAL A 388 -29.25 7.08 -19.08
N LEU A 389 -29.81 6.66 -20.21
CA LEU A 389 -30.99 7.31 -20.81
C LEU A 389 -32.24 7.21 -19.93
N SER A 390 -32.41 6.09 -19.22
CA SER A 390 -33.51 5.91 -18.26
C SER A 390 -33.29 6.58 -16.91
N GLY A 391 -32.13 7.20 -16.68
CA GLY A 391 -31.76 7.77 -15.37
C GLY A 391 -31.55 6.73 -14.26
N ARG A 392 -31.59 5.43 -14.57
CA ARG A 392 -31.41 4.33 -13.62
C ARG A 392 -29.97 4.27 -13.09
N THR A 393 -29.00 4.64 -13.93
CA THR A 393 -27.58 4.73 -13.58
C THR A 393 -27.06 6.12 -13.89
N TYR A 394 -26.01 6.55 -13.17
CA TYR A 394 -25.35 7.84 -13.40
C TYR A 394 -26.25 9.09 -13.22
N SER A 395 -27.32 8.98 -12.42
CA SER A 395 -28.29 10.07 -12.17
C SER A 395 -27.69 11.33 -11.53
N ARG A 396 -26.50 11.23 -10.93
CA ARG A 396 -25.79 12.35 -10.28
C ARG A 396 -24.91 13.16 -11.21
N VAL A 397 -24.57 12.64 -12.38
CA VAL A 397 -23.95 13.40 -13.45
C VAL A 397 -25.09 14.13 -14.13
N ILE A 398 -25.08 15.46 -14.24
CA ILE A 398 -26.16 16.25 -14.87
C ILE A 398 -25.83 16.49 -16.33
#